data_AF-A0A524NZZ7-F1
#
_entry.id   AF-A0A524NZZ7-F1
#
_cell.length_a   1.000
_cell.length_b   1.000
_cell.length_c   1.000
_cell.angle_alpha   90.00
_cell.angle_beta   90.00
_cell.angle_gamma   90.00
#
_symmetry.space_group_name_H-M   'P 1'
#
loop_
_entity.id
_entity.type
_entity.pdbx_description
1 polymer ?
#
loop_
_entity_poly.entity_id
_entity_poly.type
_entity_poly.pdbx_seq_one_letter_code
_entity_poly.pdbx_strand_id
1 'polypeptide(L)'
;MDKLRITPWAGYAATVAVWERRWALPFTIFVLSAGIYCATSAQRLLRPSPNNHYVHLAHAWLQGTLDIGGDPPGTNDWACFDSVERGPCPPGHYAFSGPDSERYRWYVSFPPLPAVLLLPVVAMFGLGTWDALFWALFAGLAPAFLFIVLRFLRESKRSARSERDDLLVTTLFAVGSVYYFVAAQGTVWFAAHVVAVPFICLYLLYSFGARRPAAAGLALGLAFLCRPATLLLAGFFVLQASVEARGESGGRPDRSRPRLAGTLAMFALPLVAIIAVAMWHNAARFGDPFEFGHRFLQIRWRSRIETWGLFSAHYLPRNLTVFFLSVPWLIESSPFIRITRHGLALWFTTPHLLWSLWPRTL
;
A
#
# COMPACT_ATOMS: atom_id res chain seq x y z
N MET A 1 24.37 24.94 5.36
CA MET A 1 23.63 23.66 5.38
C MET A 1 23.41 23.30 6.83
N ASP A 2 22.36 23.89 7.41
CA ASP A 2 22.15 23.93 8.85
C ASP A 2 21.86 22.56 9.44
N LYS A 3 22.69 22.19 10.42
CA LYS A 3 22.43 21.10 11.34
C LYS A 3 21.19 21.47 12.14
N LEU A 4 20.03 20.96 11.74
CA LEU A 4 18.79 21.00 12.51
C LEU A 4 18.98 20.25 13.84
N ARG A 5 19.54 20.94 14.83
CA ARG A 5 19.54 20.54 16.23
C ARG A 5 18.14 20.81 16.78
N ILE A 6 17.32 19.77 16.82
CA ILE A 6 16.00 19.81 17.45
C ILE A 6 16.19 19.45 18.92
N THR A 7 15.82 20.36 19.82
CA THR A 7 15.86 20.17 21.29
C THR A 7 15.06 18.95 21.74
N PRO A 8 15.46 18.24 22.81
CA PRO A 8 14.73 17.09 23.31
C PRO A 8 13.40 17.56 23.92
N TRP A 9 12.28 17.18 23.33
CA TRP A 9 10.94 17.41 23.87
C TRP A 9 10.52 16.25 24.79
N ALA A 10 9.56 16.55 25.68
CA ALA A 10 9.15 15.74 26.82
C ALA A 10 8.66 14.34 26.43
N GLY A 11 9.60 13.40 26.29
CA GLY A 11 9.35 12.01 25.90
C GLY A 11 10.44 11.40 25.00
N TYR A 12 11.40 12.20 24.51
CA TYR A 12 12.53 11.75 23.71
C TYR A 12 13.84 11.96 24.46
N ALA A 13 14.40 10.87 25.01
CA ALA A 13 15.66 10.90 25.75
C ALA A 13 16.91 11.16 24.87
N ALA A 14 16.76 11.19 23.54
CA ALA A 14 17.86 11.45 22.60
C ALA A 14 17.37 12.12 21.31
N THR A 15 18.16 13.06 20.80
CA THR A 15 18.01 13.60 19.45
C THR A 15 18.45 12.54 18.44
N VAL A 16 17.51 11.90 17.76
CA VAL A 16 17.83 10.89 16.73
C VAL A 16 17.95 11.54 15.37
N ALA A 17 19.16 11.57 14.84
CA ALA A 17 19.45 12.07 13.51
C ALA A 17 19.22 10.97 12.45
N VAL A 18 17.94 10.62 12.24
CA VAL A 18 17.52 9.50 11.38
C VAL A 18 18.13 9.55 9.96
N TRP A 19 18.35 10.77 9.44
CA TRP A 19 18.81 11.05 8.08
C TRP A 19 20.31 11.38 7.99
N GLU A 20 21.08 11.24 9.08
CA GLU A 20 22.55 11.32 8.99
C GLU A 20 23.11 10.27 8.02
N ARG A 21 24.37 10.40 7.60
CA ARG A 21 25.07 9.61 6.55
C ARG A 21 25.25 8.11 6.87
N ARG A 22 24.26 7.45 7.47
CA ARG A 22 24.18 6.01 7.78
C ARG A 22 23.27 5.28 6.79
N TRP A 23 23.43 5.59 5.50
CA TRP A 23 22.64 5.03 4.41
C TRP A 23 23.22 3.74 3.84
N ALA A 24 24.50 3.43 4.14
CA ALA A 24 25.16 2.22 3.64
C ALA A 24 24.35 0.96 3.95
N LEU A 25 23.95 0.75 5.21
CA LEU A 25 23.22 -0.46 5.60
C LEU A 25 21.78 -0.52 5.02
N PRO A 26 20.93 0.53 5.12
CA PRO A 26 19.65 0.54 4.41
C PRO A 26 19.77 0.32 2.89
N PHE A 27 20.79 0.90 2.25
CA PHE A 27 21.04 0.72 0.83
C PHE A 27 21.44 -0.72 0.50
N THR A 28 22.32 -1.33 1.30
CA THR A 28 22.66 -2.76 1.17
C THR A 28 21.42 -3.64 1.32
N ILE A 29 20.56 -3.37 2.31
CA ILE A 29 19.28 -4.09 2.49
C ILE A 29 18.39 -3.94 1.26
N PHE A 30 18.28 -2.72 0.71
CA PHE A 30 17.53 -2.46 -0.52
C PHE A 30 18.05 -3.31 -1.68
N VAL A 31 19.36 -3.22 -1.97
CA VAL A 31 19.98 -3.94 -3.10
C VAL A 31 19.83 -5.45 -2.96
N LEU A 32 20.10 -5.99 -1.76
CA LEU A 32 19.98 -7.43 -1.51
C LEU A 32 18.54 -7.92 -1.64
N SER A 33 17.58 -7.19 -1.07
CA SER A 33 16.16 -7.56 -1.12
C SER A 33 15.64 -7.49 -2.55
N ALA A 34 15.89 -6.38 -3.26
CA ALA A 34 15.53 -6.24 -4.66
C ALA A 34 16.16 -7.32 -5.55
N GLY A 35 17.44 -7.65 -5.32
CA GLY A 35 18.14 -8.73 -6.01
C GLY A 35 17.48 -10.10 -5.80
N ILE A 36 17.12 -10.44 -4.55
CA ILE A 36 16.39 -11.67 -4.22
C ILE A 36 15.04 -11.72 -4.91
N TYR A 37 14.25 -10.64 -4.84
CA TYR A 37 12.93 -10.57 -5.47
C TYR A 37 13.03 -10.67 -6.99
N CYS A 38 14.04 -10.07 -7.60
CA CYS A 38 14.28 -10.19 -9.04
C CYS A 38 14.67 -11.63 -9.41
N ALA A 39 15.61 -12.23 -8.69
CA ALA A 39 16.08 -13.60 -8.95
C ALA A 39 14.92 -14.61 -8.92
N THR A 40 13.98 -14.45 -7.99
CA THR A 40 12.85 -15.38 -7.81
C THR A 40 11.64 -15.06 -8.67
N SER A 41 11.59 -13.84 -9.23
CA SER A 41 10.65 -13.45 -10.28
C SER A 41 10.99 -14.07 -11.64
N ALA A 42 12.27 -14.36 -11.87
CA ALA A 42 12.78 -15.09 -13.04
C ALA A 42 12.24 -14.51 -14.37
N GLN A 43 11.68 -15.36 -15.24
CA GLN A 43 11.19 -14.98 -16.56
C GLN A 43 10.05 -13.94 -16.54
N ARG A 44 9.39 -13.71 -15.39
CA ARG A 44 8.34 -12.68 -15.27
C ARG A 44 8.88 -11.27 -15.50
N LEU A 45 10.18 -11.06 -15.29
CA LEU A 45 10.82 -9.75 -15.42
C LEU A 45 11.06 -9.32 -16.88
N LEU A 46 11.04 -10.26 -17.82
CA LEU A 46 11.48 -10.05 -19.20
C LEU A 46 10.34 -9.60 -20.14
N ARG A 47 9.12 -9.46 -19.61
CA ARG A 47 7.92 -9.13 -20.38
C ARG A 47 6.94 -8.31 -19.54
N PRO A 48 6.04 -7.52 -20.16
CA PRO A 48 4.92 -6.92 -19.45
C PRO A 48 4.13 -7.97 -18.67
N SER A 49 3.70 -7.62 -17.47
CA SER A 49 2.86 -8.52 -16.67
C SER A 49 1.51 -8.72 -17.36
N PRO A 50 0.86 -9.89 -17.20
CA PRO A 50 -0.45 -10.15 -17.81
C PRO A 50 -1.57 -9.28 -17.21
N ASN A 51 -1.29 -8.58 -16.11
CA ASN A 51 -2.23 -7.71 -15.40
C ASN A 51 -1.54 -6.37 -15.13
N ASN A 52 -1.20 -5.68 -16.21
CA ASN A 52 -0.42 -4.44 -16.26
C ASN A 52 -1.31 -3.19 -16.16
N HIS A 53 -2.38 -3.22 -15.36
CA HIS A 53 -3.38 -2.13 -15.30
C HIS A 53 -2.75 -0.75 -15.08
N TYR A 54 -1.72 -0.63 -14.25
CA TYR A 54 -1.06 0.65 -14.01
C TYR A 54 -0.27 1.18 -15.22
N VAL A 55 0.21 0.30 -16.10
CA VAL A 55 0.81 0.69 -17.38
C VAL A 55 -0.27 1.29 -18.28
N HIS A 56 -1.43 0.64 -18.40
CA HIS A 56 -2.54 1.16 -19.19
C HIS A 56 -3.10 2.47 -18.64
N LEU A 57 -3.22 2.60 -17.30
CA LEU A 57 -3.67 3.84 -16.66
C LEU A 57 -2.68 4.98 -16.92
N ALA A 58 -1.38 4.74 -16.74
CA ALA A 58 -0.36 5.74 -17.03
C ALA A 58 -0.33 6.12 -18.52
N HIS A 59 -0.50 5.14 -19.42
CA HIS A 59 -0.55 5.37 -20.85
C HIS A 59 -1.77 6.22 -21.25
N ALA A 60 -2.95 5.91 -20.71
CA ALA A 60 -4.17 6.71 -20.93
C ALA A 60 -3.95 8.18 -20.54
N TRP A 61 -3.37 8.43 -19.36
CA TRP A 61 -3.07 9.80 -18.93
C TRP A 61 -2.09 10.51 -19.87
N LEU A 62 -1.07 9.80 -20.39
CA LEU A 62 -0.14 10.36 -21.38
C LEU A 62 -0.83 10.68 -22.72
N GLN A 63 -1.93 10.01 -23.04
CA GLN A 63 -2.79 10.34 -24.20
C GLN A 63 -3.86 11.39 -23.88
N GLY A 64 -3.92 11.89 -22.65
CA GLY A 64 -4.94 12.87 -22.22
C GLY A 64 -6.31 12.27 -21.96
N THR A 65 -6.43 10.95 -21.84
CA THR A 65 -7.67 10.24 -21.52
C THR A 65 -7.67 9.70 -20.09
N LEU A 66 -8.86 9.39 -19.56
CA LEU A 66 -9.02 8.74 -18.26
C LEU A 66 -9.41 7.26 -18.40
N ASP A 67 -10.05 6.91 -19.50
CA ASP A 67 -10.30 5.54 -19.94
C ASP A 67 -9.14 5.04 -20.80
N ILE A 68 -9.03 3.72 -20.92
CA ILE A 68 -7.93 3.08 -21.65
C ILE A 68 -8.09 3.12 -23.19
N GLY A 69 -9.15 3.78 -23.70
CA GLY A 69 -9.35 4.07 -25.11
C GLY A 69 -9.76 2.88 -26.01
N GLY A 70 -9.94 1.69 -25.43
CA GLY A 70 -10.33 0.49 -26.17
C GLY A 70 -10.60 -0.69 -25.26
N ASP A 71 -10.65 -1.88 -25.85
CA ASP A 71 -10.91 -3.12 -25.12
C ASP A 71 -9.76 -3.43 -24.13
N PRO A 72 -10.08 -3.93 -22.92
CA PRO A 72 -9.08 -4.25 -21.93
C PRO A 72 -8.26 -5.48 -22.35
N PRO A 73 -6.96 -5.52 -21.99
CA PRO A 73 -6.20 -6.75 -22.13
C PRO A 73 -6.69 -7.78 -21.10
N GLY A 74 -7.20 -8.89 -21.62
CA GLY A 74 -7.73 -9.98 -20.80
C GLY A 74 -8.98 -9.59 -20.01
N THR A 75 -9.31 -10.38 -18.99
CA THR A 75 -10.61 -10.32 -18.29
C THR A 75 -10.49 -10.02 -16.80
N ASN A 76 -9.31 -9.61 -16.33
CA ASN A 76 -9.04 -9.52 -14.91
C ASN A 76 -9.27 -8.11 -14.37
N ASP A 77 -10.31 -7.91 -13.56
CA ASP A 77 -10.57 -6.72 -12.74
C ASP A 77 -10.57 -5.37 -13.48
N TRP A 78 -11.10 -5.35 -14.70
CA TRP A 78 -11.35 -4.12 -15.45
C TRP A 78 -12.74 -3.55 -15.11
N ALA A 79 -12.82 -2.22 -14.92
CA ALA A 79 -14.09 -1.55 -14.69
C ALA A 79 -14.69 -1.12 -16.03
N CYS A 80 -15.89 -1.59 -16.35
CA CYS A 80 -16.61 -1.17 -17.55
C CYS A 80 -17.80 -0.30 -17.15
N PHE A 81 -17.76 0.96 -17.60
CA PHE A 81 -18.75 1.98 -17.29
C PHE A 81 -19.56 2.35 -18.53
N ASP A 82 -20.87 2.35 -18.39
CA ASP A 82 -21.81 2.84 -19.38
C ASP A 82 -21.98 4.36 -19.23
N SER A 83 -21.50 5.13 -20.21
CA SER A 83 -21.56 6.59 -20.15
C SER A 83 -22.96 7.17 -20.32
N VAL A 84 -23.91 6.40 -20.87
CA VAL A 84 -25.29 6.84 -21.11
C VAL A 84 -26.15 6.56 -19.87
N GLU A 85 -26.14 5.31 -19.39
CA GLU A 85 -26.93 4.92 -18.22
C GLU A 85 -26.27 5.25 -16.88
N ARG A 86 -24.98 5.62 -16.89
CA ARG A 86 -24.15 5.86 -15.69
C ARG A 86 -24.09 4.65 -14.76
N GLY A 87 -23.99 3.47 -15.36
CA GLY A 87 -24.06 2.17 -14.70
C GLY A 87 -22.97 1.20 -15.14
N PRO A 88 -23.00 -0.05 -14.66
CA PRO A 88 -22.11 -1.10 -15.13
C PRO A 88 -22.48 -1.54 -16.55
N CYS A 89 -21.48 -1.86 -17.37
CA CYS A 89 -21.73 -2.52 -18.67
C CYS A 89 -22.34 -3.93 -18.49
N PRO A 90 -22.94 -4.49 -19.57
CA PRO A 90 -23.41 -5.88 -19.59
C PRO A 90 -22.37 -6.87 -19.04
N PRO A 91 -22.77 -7.78 -18.14
CA PRO A 91 -21.84 -8.69 -17.49
C PRO A 91 -21.26 -9.70 -18.48
N GLY A 92 -19.95 -9.92 -18.44
CA GLY A 92 -19.27 -10.92 -19.26
C GLY A 92 -18.94 -10.47 -20.70
N HIS A 93 -19.22 -9.22 -21.05
CA HIS A 93 -18.82 -8.62 -22.32
C HIS A 93 -17.54 -7.80 -22.14
N TYR A 94 -16.54 -8.06 -22.98
CA TYR A 94 -15.20 -7.43 -22.91
C TYR A 94 -14.80 -6.70 -24.19
N ALA A 95 -15.63 -6.77 -25.23
CA ALA A 95 -15.42 -6.12 -26.50
C ALA A 95 -16.74 -5.53 -26.99
N PHE A 96 -16.69 -4.29 -27.49
CA PHE A 96 -17.84 -3.56 -28.02
C PHE A 96 -17.51 -3.00 -29.40
N SER A 97 -18.51 -2.87 -30.26
CA SER A 97 -18.32 -2.42 -31.64
C SER A 97 -19.43 -1.46 -32.07
N GLY A 98 -19.15 -0.61 -33.06
CA GLY A 98 -20.11 0.39 -33.53
C GLY A 98 -20.42 1.43 -32.45
N PRO A 99 -21.68 1.89 -32.29
CA PRO A 99 -22.04 2.90 -31.30
C PRO A 99 -21.69 2.50 -29.85
N ASP A 100 -21.68 1.19 -29.56
CA ASP A 100 -21.40 0.67 -28.23
C ASP A 100 -19.94 0.89 -27.80
N SER A 101 -18.98 0.97 -28.73
CA SER A 101 -17.58 1.25 -28.38
C SER A 101 -17.35 2.67 -27.87
N GLU A 102 -18.23 3.61 -28.20
CA GLU A 102 -18.17 4.98 -27.67
C GLU A 102 -18.90 5.13 -26.34
N ARG A 103 -19.97 4.33 -26.14
CA ARG A 103 -20.80 4.29 -24.92
C ARG A 103 -20.09 3.57 -23.76
N TYR A 104 -19.47 2.43 -24.02
CA TYR A 104 -18.88 1.60 -22.99
C TYR A 104 -17.39 1.88 -22.84
N ARG A 105 -17.04 2.48 -21.70
CA ARG A 105 -15.67 2.92 -21.41
C ARG A 105 -15.01 2.05 -20.36
N TRP A 106 -13.75 1.72 -20.61
CA TRP A 106 -12.95 0.87 -19.73
C TRP A 106 -12.01 1.70 -18.87
N TYR A 107 -12.04 1.44 -17.57
CA TYR A 107 -11.24 2.14 -16.57
C TYR A 107 -10.47 1.15 -15.69
N VAL A 108 -9.37 1.66 -15.14
CA VAL A 108 -8.65 0.99 -14.07
C VAL A 108 -9.29 1.36 -12.72
N SER A 109 -9.84 0.37 -12.02
CA SER A 109 -10.51 0.57 -10.71
C SER A 109 -9.53 0.79 -9.55
N PHE A 110 -8.24 0.50 -9.77
CA PHE A 110 -7.24 0.56 -8.71
C PHE A 110 -6.79 2.00 -8.41
N PRO A 111 -6.40 2.29 -7.15
CA PRO A 111 -5.87 3.59 -6.77
C PRO A 111 -4.66 4.05 -7.61
N PRO A 112 -4.52 5.36 -7.88
CA PRO A 112 -3.71 5.86 -9.00
C PRO A 112 -2.18 5.92 -8.74
N LEU A 113 -1.69 5.89 -7.50
CA LEU A 113 -0.28 6.21 -7.23
C LEU A 113 0.72 5.28 -7.93
N PRO A 114 0.51 3.95 -8.01
CA PRO A 114 1.42 3.09 -8.78
C PRO A 114 1.51 3.51 -10.26
N ALA A 115 0.41 3.94 -10.90
CA ALA A 115 0.47 4.46 -12.27
C ALA A 115 1.27 5.78 -12.34
N VAL A 116 1.13 6.67 -11.35
CA VAL A 116 1.93 7.91 -11.28
C VAL A 116 3.43 7.61 -11.22
N LEU A 117 3.84 6.59 -10.46
CA LEU A 117 5.24 6.17 -10.39
C LEU A 117 5.75 5.55 -11.69
N LEU A 118 4.88 4.93 -12.47
CA LEU A 118 5.21 4.34 -13.76
C LEU A 118 5.22 5.35 -14.92
N LEU A 119 4.57 6.51 -14.80
CA LEU A 119 4.49 7.53 -15.85
C LEU A 119 5.81 7.76 -16.62
N PRO A 120 6.96 8.02 -15.97
CA PRO A 120 8.21 8.26 -16.71
C PRO A 120 8.67 7.03 -17.50
N VAL A 121 8.45 5.82 -16.98
CA VAL A 121 8.83 4.57 -17.66
C VAL A 121 7.90 4.30 -18.83
N VAL A 122 6.59 4.49 -18.63
CA VAL A 122 5.58 4.30 -19.68
C VAL A 122 5.70 5.36 -20.78
N ALA A 123 6.14 6.58 -20.46
CA ALA A 123 6.45 7.59 -21.46
C ALA A 123 7.58 7.16 -22.41
N MET A 124 8.54 6.35 -21.94
CA MET A 124 9.66 5.85 -22.75
C MET A 124 9.34 4.55 -23.48
N PHE A 125 8.63 3.62 -22.84
CA PHE A 125 8.44 2.25 -23.35
C PHE A 125 6.99 1.92 -23.74
N GLY A 126 6.05 2.84 -23.53
CA GLY A 126 4.64 2.67 -23.82
C GLY A 126 4.03 1.45 -23.09
N LEU A 127 3.09 0.78 -23.76
CA LEU A 127 2.44 -0.42 -23.26
C LEU A 127 3.39 -1.63 -23.13
N GLY A 128 4.58 -1.56 -23.72
CA GLY A 128 5.64 -2.58 -23.61
C GLY A 128 6.44 -2.52 -22.30
N THR A 129 6.04 -1.67 -21.35
CA THR A 129 6.73 -1.48 -20.07
C THR A 129 6.83 -2.77 -19.26
N TRP A 130 8.04 -3.11 -18.79
CA TRP A 130 8.31 -4.22 -17.87
C TRP A 130 7.96 -3.87 -16.43
N ASP A 131 6.67 -3.69 -16.17
CA ASP A 131 6.13 -3.31 -14.87
C ASP A 131 6.54 -4.28 -13.75
N ALA A 132 6.55 -5.59 -14.00
CA ALA A 132 7.00 -6.60 -13.04
C ALA A 132 8.43 -6.34 -12.53
N LEU A 133 9.35 -5.93 -13.41
CA LEU A 133 10.71 -5.56 -13.03
C LEU A 133 10.74 -4.30 -12.17
N PHE A 134 9.98 -3.29 -12.57
CA PHE A 134 9.85 -2.06 -11.78
C PHE A 134 9.36 -2.36 -10.36
N TRP A 135 8.33 -3.18 -10.20
CA TRP A 135 7.79 -3.55 -8.89
C TRP A 135 8.75 -4.39 -8.05
N ALA A 136 9.44 -5.36 -8.65
CA ALA A 136 10.42 -6.18 -7.94
C ALA A 136 11.59 -5.34 -7.39
N LEU A 137 12.06 -4.36 -8.17
CA LEU A 137 13.09 -3.41 -7.73
C LEU A 137 12.55 -2.48 -6.64
N PHE A 138 11.37 -1.91 -6.84
CA PHE A 138 10.73 -0.99 -5.88
C PHE A 138 10.46 -1.67 -4.53
N ALA A 139 10.13 -2.97 -4.53
CA ALA A 139 9.87 -3.73 -3.31
C ALA A 139 11.04 -3.77 -2.33
N GLY A 140 12.28 -3.59 -2.78
CA GLY A 140 13.43 -3.46 -1.90
C GLY A 140 13.37 -2.27 -0.95
N LEU A 141 12.57 -1.24 -1.25
CA LEU A 141 12.45 -0.03 -0.41
C LEU A 141 11.79 -0.31 0.93
N ALA A 142 10.81 -1.21 0.98
CA ALA A 142 10.07 -1.51 2.20
C ALA A 142 10.97 -2.08 3.31
N PRO A 143 11.78 -3.14 3.09
CA PRO A 143 12.67 -3.63 4.13
C PRO A 143 13.75 -2.60 4.51
N ALA A 144 14.26 -1.83 3.56
CA ALA A 144 15.21 -0.75 3.87
C ALA A 144 14.59 0.33 4.79
N PHE A 145 13.37 0.78 4.50
CA PHE A 145 12.67 1.76 5.34
C PHE A 145 12.19 1.17 6.65
N LEU A 146 11.79 -0.10 6.68
CA LEU A 146 11.50 -0.81 7.93
C LEU A 146 12.73 -0.80 8.84
N PHE A 147 13.91 -1.14 8.31
CA PHE A 147 15.15 -1.09 9.10
C PHE A 147 15.43 0.32 9.66
N ILE A 148 15.16 1.38 8.88
CA ILE A 148 15.28 2.76 9.36
C ILE A 148 14.30 3.06 10.50
N VAL A 149 13.06 2.58 10.41
CA VAL A 149 12.08 2.70 11.51
C VAL A 149 12.56 1.97 12.76
N LEU A 150 13.05 0.74 12.62
CA LEU A 150 13.56 -0.07 13.72
C LEU A 150 14.78 0.58 14.39
N ARG A 151 15.75 1.03 13.59
CA ARG A 151 16.90 1.81 14.06
C ARG A 151 16.46 3.06 14.79
N PHE A 152 15.49 3.80 14.26
CA PHE A 152 14.95 4.98 14.94
C PHE A 152 14.35 4.61 16.31
N LEU A 153 13.59 3.53 16.41
CA LEU A 153 13.03 3.06 17.68
C LEU A 153 14.12 2.67 18.70
N ARG A 154 15.18 2.01 18.24
CA ARG A 154 16.35 1.68 19.05
C ARG A 154 17.09 2.92 19.53
N GLU A 155 17.50 3.80 18.61
CA GLU A 155 18.29 5.00 18.92
C GLU A 155 17.49 6.03 19.76
N SER A 156 16.15 6.02 19.64
CA SER A 156 15.26 6.81 20.48
C SER A 156 14.97 6.19 21.85
N LYS A 157 15.57 5.04 22.16
CA LYS A 157 15.36 4.25 23.40
C LYS A 157 13.91 3.77 23.60
N ARG A 158 13.13 3.69 22.53
CA ARG A 158 11.77 3.12 22.53
C ARG A 158 11.75 1.61 22.33
N SER A 159 12.91 1.04 22.00
CA SER A 159 13.11 -0.41 21.88
C SER A 159 14.47 -0.77 22.47
N ALA A 160 14.51 -1.81 23.30
CA ALA A 160 15.75 -2.37 23.85
C ALA A 160 16.44 -3.37 22.88
N ARG A 161 15.93 -3.50 21.66
CA ARG A 161 16.50 -4.40 20.65
C ARG A 161 17.89 -3.97 20.21
N SER A 162 18.73 -4.95 19.91
CA SER A 162 20.02 -4.73 19.30
C SER A 162 19.89 -4.49 17.79
N GLU A 163 20.95 -4.00 17.15
CA GLU A 163 20.97 -3.89 15.68
C GLU A 163 20.82 -5.24 14.98
N ARG A 164 21.34 -6.30 15.59
CA ARG A 164 21.17 -7.67 15.09
C ARG A 164 19.70 -8.07 15.08
N ASP A 165 18.94 -7.70 16.10
CA ASP A 165 17.50 -7.98 16.16
C ASP A 165 16.75 -7.19 15.09
N ASP A 166 17.12 -5.93 14.87
CA ASP A 166 16.52 -5.10 13.81
C ASP A 166 16.78 -5.70 12.42
N LEU A 167 18.00 -6.20 12.17
CA LEU A 167 18.35 -6.90 10.94
C LEU A 167 17.58 -8.22 10.78
N LEU A 168 17.41 -8.98 11.87
CA LEU A 168 16.66 -10.24 11.85
C LEU A 168 15.19 -9.98 11.52
N VAL A 169 14.55 -9.01 12.17
CA VAL A 169 13.16 -8.63 11.90
C VAL A 169 13.01 -8.12 10.47
N THR A 170 13.96 -7.31 10.00
CA THR A 170 13.96 -6.82 8.61
C THR A 170 14.07 -7.98 7.61
N THR A 171 14.94 -8.95 7.88
CA THR A 171 15.12 -10.14 7.02
C THR A 171 13.87 -11.02 7.03
N LEU A 172 13.30 -11.27 8.20
CA LEU A 172 12.04 -12.03 8.34
C LEU A 172 10.89 -11.34 7.60
N PHE A 173 10.79 -10.01 7.67
CA PHE A 173 9.83 -9.26 6.87
C PHE A 173 10.12 -9.41 5.37
N ALA A 174 11.38 -9.20 4.96
CA ALA A 174 11.78 -9.14 3.56
C ALA A 174 11.58 -10.47 2.82
N VAL A 175 12.00 -11.59 3.40
CA VAL A 175 12.02 -12.91 2.75
C VAL A 175 11.24 -13.99 3.48
N GLY A 176 10.93 -13.79 4.76
CA GLY A 176 10.25 -14.78 5.62
C GLY A 176 8.78 -14.47 5.90
N SER A 177 8.16 -13.58 5.13
CA SER A 177 6.76 -13.18 5.29
C SER A 177 6.03 -13.18 3.95
N VAL A 178 4.71 -13.01 4.00
CA VAL A 178 3.88 -12.85 2.79
C VAL A 178 4.35 -11.71 1.88
N TYR A 179 5.07 -10.71 2.41
CA TYR A 179 5.62 -9.61 1.61
C TYR A 179 6.54 -10.11 0.47
N TYR A 180 7.32 -11.16 0.72
CA TYR A 180 8.18 -11.78 -0.30
C TYR A 180 7.36 -12.30 -1.49
N PHE A 181 6.26 -13.00 -1.23
CA PHE A 181 5.39 -13.54 -2.27
C PHE A 181 4.74 -12.42 -3.10
N VAL A 182 4.26 -11.38 -2.40
CA VAL A 182 3.70 -10.17 -3.03
C VAL A 182 4.75 -9.50 -3.93
N ALA A 183 5.98 -9.32 -3.45
CA ALA A 183 7.07 -8.71 -4.18
C ALA A 183 7.48 -9.51 -5.43
N ALA A 184 7.61 -10.84 -5.31
CA ALA A 184 8.03 -11.72 -6.40
C ALA A 184 6.94 -11.98 -7.46
N GLN A 185 5.67 -11.75 -7.13
CA GLN A 185 4.56 -11.88 -8.09
C GLN A 185 4.36 -10.60 -8.90
N GLY A 186 4.40 -9.43 -8.25
CA GLY A 186 4.50 -8.14 -8.93
C GLY A 186 3.40 -7.82 -9.96
N THR A 187 2.17 -8.33 -9.79
CA THR A 187 1.02 -7.97 -10.63
C THR A 187 0.13 -6.93 -9.94
N VAL A 188 -0.83 -6.34 -10.66
CA VAL A 188 -1.69 -5.22 -10.22
C VAL A 188 -2.00 -5.09 -8.71
N TRP A 189 -2.57 -6.10 -8.05
CA TRP A 189 -2.93 -6.00 -6.62
C TRP A 189 -1.71 -5.99 -5.70
N PHE A 190 -0.69 -6.74 -6.10
CA PHE A 190 0.56 -6.88 -5.36
C PHE A 190 1.45 -5.66 -5.56
N ALA A 191 1.48 -5.08 -6.77
CA ALA A 191 2.12 -3.80 -7.05
C ALA A 191 1.58 -2.69 -6.15
N ALA A 192 0.26 -2.58 -6.02
CA ALA A 192 -0.38 -1.64 -5.09
C ALA A 192 0.12 -1.82 -3.64
N HIS A 193 0.29 -3.07 -3.22
CA HIS A 193 0.78 -3.39 -1.88
C HIS A 193 2.27 -3.06 -1.72
N VAL A 194 3.11 -3.47 -2.66
CA VAL A 194 4.55 -3.18 -2.71
C VAL A 194 4.80 -1.68 -2.61
N VAL A 195 4.02 -0.87 -3.33
CA VAL A 195 4.17 0.59 -3.31
C VAL A 195 3.66 1.20 -1.99
N ALA A 196 2.58 0.68 -1.42
CA ALA A 196 2.03 1.21 -0.17
C ALA A 196 2.99 1.06 1.02
N VAL A 197 3.71 -0.07 1.15
CA VAL A 197 4.46 -0.40 2.36
C VAL A 197 5.61 0.57 2.67
N PRO A 198 6.45 1.01 1.71
CA PRO A 198 7.44 2.06 1.96
C PRO A 198 6.83 3.34 2.52
N PHE A 199 5.67 3.77 2.01
CA PHE A 199 4.95 4.94 2.54
C PHE A 199 4.39 4.70 3.94
N ILE A 200 3.96 3.47 4.26
CA ILE A 200 3.58 3.09 5.63
C ILE A 200 4.80 3.20 6.56
N CYS A 201 5.99 2.74 6.15
CA CYS A 201 7.20 2.88 6.95
C CYS A 201 7.56 4.36 7.19
N LEU A 202 7.50 5.19 6.16
CA LEU A 202 7.70 6.64 6.29
C LEU A 202 6.65 7.29 7.20
N TYR A 203 5.38 6.90 7.05
CA TYR A 203 4.29 7.35 7.91
C TYR A 203 4.60 7.03 9.37
N LEU A 204 4.98 5.79 9.71
CA LEU A 204 5.35 5.41 11.07
C LEU A 204 6.51 6.26 11.60
N LEU A 205 7.56 6.42 10.79
CA LEU A 205 8.74 7.21 11.14
C LEU A 205 8.39 8.67 11.49
N TYR A 206 7.49 9.29 10.73
CA TYR A 206 7.02 10.66 10.94
C TYR A 206 5.97 10.80 12.05
N SER A 207 5.23 9.72 12.31
CA SER A 207 4.14 9.70 13.29
C SER A 207 4.60 9.54 14.73
N PHE A 208 5.70 8.82 14.98
CA PHE A 208 6.21 8.66 16.34
C PHE A 208 6.47 10.01 17.00
N GLY A 209 5.84 10.25 18.17
CA GLY A 209 5.90 11.51 18.91
C GLY A 209 5.28 12.70 18.18
N ALA A 210 4.43 12.46 17.18
CA ALA A 210 3.83 13.49 16.33
C ALA A 210 4.81 14.54 15.80
N ARG A 211 6.08 14.16 15.57
CA ARG A 211 7.19 15.08 15.29
C ARG A 211 7.07 15.79 13.94
N ARG A 212 6.45 15.14 12.95
CA ARG A 212 6.36 15.63 11.57
C ARG A 212 4.92 15.45 11.05
N PRO A 213 3.94 16.19 11.58
CA PRO A 213 2.52 15.99 11.27
C PRO A 213 2.23 16.05 9.77
N ALA A 214 2.68 17.10 9.08
CA ALA A 214 2.45 17.25 7.65
C ALA A 214 3.10 16.13 6.82
N ALA A 215 4.33 15.70 7.16
CA ALA A 215 5.00 14.61 6.46
C ALA A 215 4.31 13.26 6.71
N ALA A 216 3.80 13.03 7.92
CA ALA A 216 2.99 11.85 8.23
C ALA A 216 1.69 11.85 7.43
N GLY A 217 0.99 12.99 7.34
CA GLY A 217 -0.24 13.12 6.57
C GLY A 217 -0.01 12.90 5.07
N LEU A 218 1.06 13.46 4.52
CA LEU A 218 1.50 13.23 3.14
C LEU A 218 1.80 11.74 2.89
N ALA A 219 2.63 11.11 3.73
CA ALA A 219 2.98 9.70 3.58
C ALA A 219 1.75 8.78 3.68
N LEU A 220 0.82 9.07 4.59
CA LEU A 220 -0.43 8.32 4.69
C LEU A 220 -1.34 8.54 3.48
N GLY A 221 -1.43 9.77 2.98
CA GLY A 221 -2.20 10.07 1.76
C GLY A 221 -1.65 9.33 0.55
N LEU A 222 -0.33 9.25 0.39
CA LEU A 222 0.31 8.46 -0.66
C LEU A 222 0.03 6.96 -0.48
N ALA A 223 0.09 6.43 0.75
CA ALA A 223 -0.30 5.05 1.02
C ALA A 223 -1.79 4.79 0.68
N PHE A 224 -2.67 5.76 0.94
CA PHE A 224 -4.09 5.71 0.58
C PHE A 224 -4.30 5.62 -0.94
N LEU A 225 -3.54 6.39 -1.72
CA LEU A 225 -3.54 6.31 -3.19
C LEU A 225 -2.94 5.02 -3.76
N CYS A 226 -2.44 4.13 -2.91
CA CYS A 226 -2.13 2.74 -3.27
C CYS A 226 -3.20 1.77 -2.78
N ARG A 227 -3.67 1.95 -1.53
CA ARG A 227 -4.66 1.08 -0.87
C ARG A 227 -5.51 1.89 0.13
N PRO A 228 -6.83 2.07 -0.11
CA PRO A 228 -7.67 2.91 0.74
C PRO A 228 -7.72 2.47 2.21
N ALA A 229 -7.64 1.17 2.46
CA ALA A 229 -7.65 0.59 3.81
C ALA A 229 -6.50 1.09 4.71
N THR A 230 -5.42 1.65 4.14
CA THR A 230 -4.32 2.23 4.91
C THR A 230 -4.75 3.42 5.75
N LEU A 231 -5.86 4.11 5.43
CA LEU A 231 -6.40 5.20 6.24
C LEU A 231 -6.69 4.80 7.69
N LEU A 232 -6.97 3.53 7.95
CA LEU A 232 -7.15 3.02 9.32
C LEU A 232 -5.91 3.26 10.20
N LEU A 233 -4.73 3.39 9.58
CA LEU A 233 -3.49 3.72 10.29
C LEU A 233 -3.50 5.13 10.88
N ALA A 234 -4.36 6.07 10.42
CA ALA A 234 -4.45 7.43 10.96
C ALA A 234 -4.67 7.46 12.48
N GLY A 235 -5.37 6.45 13.03
CA GLY A 235 -5.57 6.31 14.46
C GLY A 235 -4.26 6.25 15.26
N PHE A 236 -3.21 5.69 14.67
CA PHE A 236 -1.88 5.69 15.28
C PHE A 236 -1.32 7.10 15.45
N PHE A 237 -1.42 7.97 14.44
CA PHE A 237 -0.99 9.36 14.55
C PHE A 237 -1.80 10.12 15.59
N VAL A 238 -3.13 9.94 15.59
CA VAL A 238 -4.02 10.55 16.59
C VAL A 238 -3.61 10.16 18.01
N LEU A 239 -3.29 8.88 18.24
CA LEU A 239 -2.79 8.40 19.51
C LEU A 239 -1.46 9.06 19.89
N GLN A 240 -0.49 9.10 18.98
CA GLN A 240 0.81 9.73 19.21
C GLN A 240 0.67 11.23 19.54
N ALA A 241 -0.14 11.96 18.78
CA ALA A 241 -0.40 13.38 19.01
C ALA A 241 -1.11 13.64 20.35
N SER A 242 -2.04 12.76 20.72
CA SER A 242 -2.78 12.86 21.99
C SER A 242 -1.88 12.63 23.20
N VAL A 243 -0.98 11.64 23.14
CA VAL A 243 -0.02 11.35 24.20
C VAL A 243 0.95 12.52 24.38
N GLU A 244 1.52 13.01 23.28
CA GLU A 244 2.50 14.10 23.30
C GLU A 244 1.90 15.41 23.84
N ALA A 245 0.72 15.80 23.33
CA ALA A 245 0.04 17.01 23.77
C ALA A 245 -0.31 17.00 25.27
N ARG A 246 -0.65 15.82 25.83
CA ARG A 246 -0.89 15.64 27.27
C ARG A 246 0.39 15.74 28.09
N GLY A 247 1.48 15.10 27.63
CA GLY A 247 2.78 15.11 28.30
C GLY A 247 3.34 16.52 28.47
N GLU A 248 3.40 17.30 27.39
CA GLU A 248 3.91 18.67 27.42
C GLU A 248 3.06 19.65 28.24
N SER A 249 1.76 19.38 28.34
CA SER A 249 0.84 20.23 29.08
C SER A 249 0.82 19.92 30.57
N GLY A 250 1.67 18.99 31.04
CA GLY A 250 1.64 18.49 32.43
C GLY A 250 0.27 17.90 32.79
N GLY A 251 -0.41 17.27 31.82
CA GLY A 251 -1.75 16.72 31.99
C GLY A 251 -2.90 17.73 32.00
N ARG A 252 -2.65 19.04 31.86
CA ARG A 252 -3.72 20.07 31.89
C ARG A 252 -4.53 20.12 30.58
N PRO A 253 -5.87 19.92 30.61
CA PRO A 253 -6.70 19.87 29.39
C PRO A 253 -6.69 21.16 28.58
N ASP A 254 -6.79 22.32 29.23
CA ASP A 254 -6.92 23.62 28.56
C ASP A 254 -5.70 24.01 27.73
N ARG A 255 -4.52 23.49 28.09
CA ARG A 255 -3.27 23.72 27.35
C ARG A 255 -3.01 22.68 26.27
N SER A 256 -3.51 21.46 26.43
CA SER A 256 -3.27 20.34 25.50
C SER A 256 -4.20 20.37 24.29
N ARG A 257 -5.45 20.81 24.45
CA ARG A 257 -6.47 20.88 23.38
C ARG A 257 -6.07 21.73 22.16
N PRO A 258 -5.65 23.00 22.29
CA PRO A 258 -5.30 23.82 21.13
C PRO A 258 -4.07 23.29 20.40
N ARG A 259 -3.09 22.73 21.13
CA ARG A 259 -1.90 22.11 20.53
C ARG A 259 -2.26 20.84 19.75
N LEU A 260 -3.05 19.95 20.35
CA LEU A 260 -3.54 18.75 19.69
C LEU A 260 -4.28 19.10 18.41
N ALA A 261 -5.19 20.09 18.46
CA ALA A 261 -5.93 20.55 17.29
C ALA A 261 -5.00 21.06 16.19
N GLY A 262 -3.99 21.88 16.52
CA GLY A 262 -3.00 22.36 15.56
C GLY A 262 -2.18 21.23 14.92
N THR A 263 -1.72 20.27 15.71
CA THR A 263 -0.97 19.10 15.23
C THR A 263 -1.81 18.20 14.33
N LEU A 264 -3.07 17.95 14.71
CA LEU A 264 -4.01 17.18 13.90
C LEU A 264 -4.37 17.93 12.60
N ALA A 265 -4.53 19.24 12.63
CA ALA A 265 -4.79 20.04 11.44
C ALA A 265 -3.60 19.99 10.45
N MET A 266 -2.36 20.12 10.94
CA MET A 266 -1.16 19.99 10.11
C MET A 266 -1.01 18.59 9.49
N PHE A 267 -1.46 17.54 10.19
CA PHE A 267 -1.50 16.18 9.66
C PHE A 267 -2.62 15.99 8.64
N ALA A 268 -3.82 16.50 8.95
CA ALA A 268 -5.00 16.36 8.11
C ALA A 268 -4.87 17.12 6.80
N LEU A 269 -4.22 18.29 6.77
CA LEU A 269 -4.14 19.14 5.59
C LEU A 269 -3.60 18.42 4.32
N PRO A 270 -2.38 17.84 4.32
CA PRO A 270 -1.88 17.12 3.14
C PRO A 270 -2.67 15.82 2.85
N LEU A 271 -3.17 15.15 3.89
CA LEU A 271 -3.97 13.94 3.73
C LEU A 271 -5.28 14.23 3.01
N VAL A 272 -6.03 15.26 3.46
CA VAL A 272 -7.28 15.71 2.85
C VAL A 272 -7.05 16.23 1.44
N ALA A 273 -5.96 16.96 1.19
CA ALA A 273 -5.62 17.41 -0.16
C ALA A 273 -5.46 16.22 -1.12
N ILE A 274 -4.78 15.15 -0.70
CA ILE A 274 -4.62 13.94 -1.50
C ILE A 274 -5.95 13.21 -1.71
N ILE A 275 -6.76 13.09 -0.66
CA ILE A 275 -8.10 12.49 -0.76
C ILE A 275 -8.97 13.29 -1.73
N ALA A 276 -8.91 14.63 -1.68
CA ALA A 276 -9.66 15.50 -2.58
C ALA A 276 -9.24 15.31 -4.05
N VAL A 277 -7.95 15.15 -4.33
CA VAL A 277 -7.46 14.80 -5.68
C VAL A 277 -7.99 13.43 -6.13
N ALA A 278 -8.02 12.44 -5.24
CA ALA A 278 -8.60 11.12 -5.56
C ALA A 278 -10.10 11.22 -5.86
N MET A 279 -10.84 11.98 -5.05
CA MET A 279 -12.27 12.23 -5.23
C MET A 279 -12.55 12.95 -6.54
N TRP A 280 -11.76 13.96 -6.88
CA TRP A 280 -11.87 14.65 -8.16
C TRP A 280 -11.62 13.70 -9.34
N HIS A 281 -10.58 12.86 -9.26
CA HIS A 281 -10.29 11.85 -10.28
C HIS A 281 -11.41 10.82 -10.42
N ASN A 282 -12.06 10.42 -9.33
CA ASN A 282 -13.23 9.54 -9.35
C ASN A 282 -14.45 10.23 -9.99
N ALA A 283 -14.74 11.46 -9.60
CA ALA A 283 -15.83 12.26 -10.16
C ALA A 283 -15.64 12.49 -11.68
N ALA A 284 -14.41 12.70 -12.15
CA ALA A 284 -14.10 12.86 -13.56
C ALA A 284 -14.34 11.57 -14.38
N ARG A 285 -14.15 10.39 -13.78
CA ARG A 285 -14.34 9.08 -14.45
C ARG A 285 -15.78 8.58 -14.41
N PHE A 286 -16.44 8.75 -13.27
CA PHE A 286 -17.72 8.08 -12.98
C PHE A 286 -18.85 9.04 -12.61
N GLY A 287 -18.58 10.35 -12.53
CA GLY A 287 -19.56 11.34 -12.07
C GLY A 287 -19.82 11.32 -10.56
N ASP A 288 -19.11 10.49 -9.79
CA ASP A 288 -19.24 10.35 -8.34
C ASP A 288 -17.86 10.36 -7.67
N PRO A 289 -17.58 11.31 -6.73
CA PRO A 289 -16.30 11.39 -6.05
C PRO A 289 -15.98 10.19 -5.13
N PHE A 290 -16.99 9.43 -4.69
CA PHE A 290 -16.83 8.30 -3.79
C PHE A 290 -16.78 6.94 -4.52
N GLU A 291 -16.98 6.92 -5.84
CA GLU A 291 -16.93 5.71 -6.65
C GLU A 291 -15.50 5.42 -7.13
N PHE A 292 -14.90 4.35 -6.61
CA PHE A 292 -13.56 3.91 -7.03
C PHE A 292 -13.58 3.07 -8.32
N GLY A 293 -14.76 2.65 -8.79
CA GLY A 293 -14.96 1.81 -9.97
C GLY A 293 -15.22 0.35 -9.64
N HIS A 294 -15.28 -0.02 -8.35
CA HIS A 294 -15.45 -1.42 -7.93
C HIS A 294 -16.82 -1.98 -8.27
N ARG A 295 -17.85 -1.12 -8.33
CA ARG A 295 -19.19 -1.48 -8.78
C ARG A 295 -19.25 -1.86 -10.27
N PHE A 296 -18.31 -1.34 -11.06
CA PHE A 296 -18.24 -1.54 -12.50
C PHE A 296 -17.30 -2.68 -12.91
N LEU A 297 -16.63 -3.33 -11.95
CA LEU A 297 -15.68 -4.40 -12.21
C LEU A 297 -16.35 -5.59 -12.91
N GLN A 298 -15.83 -6.00 -14.06
CA GLN A 298 -16.24 -7.22 -14.76
C GLN A 298 -15.57 -8.43 -14.10
N ILE A 299 -16.19 -8.97 -13.05
CA ILE A 299 -15.63 -10.04 -12.22
C ILE A 299 -16.68 -11.09 -11.88
N ARG A 300 -16.23 -12.35 -11.73
CA ARG A 300 -17.12 -13.50 -11.47
C ARG A 300 -17.94 -13.37 -10.19
N TRP A 301 -17.47 -12.60 -9.21
CA TRP A 301 -18.15 -12.43 -7.92
C TRP A 301 -18.89 -11.10 -7.77
N ARG A 302 -19.16 -10.38 -8.87
CA ARG A 302 -19.91 -9.12 -8.86
C ARG A 302 -21.25 -9.23 -8.12
N SER A 303 -22.00 -10.30 -8.33
CA SER A 303 -23.29 -10.53 -7.67
C SER A 303 -23.21 -10.48 -6.14
N ARG A 304 -22.09 -10.92 -5.54
CA ARG A 304 -21.87 -10.82 -4.09
C ARG A 304 -21.67 -9.39 -3.62
N ILE A 305 -21.05 -8.54 -4.44
CA ILE A 305 -20.85 -7.12 -4.15
C ILE A 305 -22.18 -6.38 -4.29
N GLU A 306 -22.99 -6.72 -5.29
CA GLU A 306 -24.33 -6.13 -5.48
C GLU A 306 -25.28 -6.50 -4.33
N THR A 307 -25.20 -7.73 -3.81
CA THR A 307 -26.07 -8.18 -2.72
C THR A 307 -25.63 -7.64 -1.35
N TRP A 308 -24.33 -7.65 -1.05
CA TRP A 308 -23.82 -7.38 0.31
C TRP A 308 -23.01 -6.09 0.43
N GLY A 309 -22.71 -5.41 -0.67
CA GLY A 309 -21.75 -4.31 -0.71
C GLY A 309 -20.29 -4.79 -0.56
N LEU A 310 -19.34 -3.85 -0.60
CA LEU A 310 -17.91 -4.16 -0.40
C LEU A 310 -17.54 -4.39 1.08
N PHE A 311 -18.29 -3.82 2.00
CA PHE A 311 -18.05 -3.88 3.44
C PHE A 311 -19.27 -4.43 4.16
N SER A 312 -19.24 -5.73 4.48
CA SER A 312 -20.33 -6.41 5.16
C SER A 312 -19.83 -7.52 6.09
N ALA A 313 -20.51 -7.70 7.21
CA ALA A 313 -20.28 -8.80 8.13
C ALA A 313 -20.48 -10.17 7.47
N HIS A 314 -21.18 -10.25 6.33
CA HIS A 314 -21.30 -11.45 5.50
C HIS A 314 -19.93 -12.09 5.18
N TYR A 315 -18.90 -11.27 4.97
CA TYR A 315 -17.56 -11.76 4.65
C TYR A 315 -16.74 -12.20 5.87
N LEU A 316 -17.16 -11.84 7.08
CA LEU A 316 -16.38 -12.03 8.31
C LEU A 316 -16.08 -13.51 8.59
N PRO A 317 -17.03 -14.46 8.55
CA PRO A 317 -16.74 -15.87 8.83
C PRO A 317 -15.69 -16.43 7.89
N ARG A 318 -15.82 -16.16 6.58
CA ARG A 318 -14.86 -16.64 5.57
C ARG A 318 -13.48 -16.01 5.75
N ASN A 319 -13.42 -14.71 6.03
CA ASN A 319 -12.15 -14.02 6.25
C ASN A 319 -11.43 -14.56 7.49
N LEU A 320 -12.14 -14.76 8.61
CA LEU A 320 -11.57 -15.35 9.83
C LEU A 320 -11.09 -16.78 9.59
N THR A 321 -11.85 -17.61 8.88
CA THR A 321 -11.43 -18.97 8.52
C THR A 321 -10.15 -18.96 7.69
N VAL A 322 -10.03 -18.05 6.73
CA VAL A 322 -8.79 -17.90 5.95
C VAL A 322 -7.64 -17.44 6.84
N PHE A 323 -7.86 -16.41 7.65
CA PHE A 323 -6.83 -15.76 8.45
C PHE A 323 -6.24 -16.67 9.53
N PHE A 324 -7.06 -17.55 10.12
CA PHE A 324 -6.66 -18.38 11.25
C PHE A 324 -6.53 -19.87 10.94
N LEU A 325 -7.30 -20.42 9.99
CA LEU A 325 -7.46 -21.87 9.87
C LEU A 325 -7.04 -22.46 8.51
N SER A 326 -6.84 -21.63 7.48
CA SER A 326 -6.52 -22.17 6.15
C SER A 326 -5.08 -22.68 6.05
N VAL A 327 -4.92 -23.97 5.81
CA VAL A 327 -3.62 -24.64 5.59
C VAL A 327 -3.55 -25.24 4.19
N PRO A 328 -2.36 -25.62 3.69
CA PRO A 328 -2.24 -26.28 2.40
C PRO A 328 -2.99 -27.62 2.37
N TRP A 329 -3.53 -27.97 1.21
CA TRP A 329 -4.21 -29.24 1.00
C TRP A 329 -3.21 -30.28 0.56
N LEU A 330 -3.20 -31.43 1.21
CA LEU A 330 -2.44 -32.58 0.73
C LEU A 330 -3.25 -33.29 -0.36
N ILE A 331 -2.61 -33.57 -1.49
CA ILE A 331 -3.22 -34.26 -2.63
C ILE A 331 -2.35 -35.47 -3.01
N GLU A 332 -2.97 -36.51 -3.56
CA GLU A 332 -2.31 -37.81 -3.79
C GLU A 332 -1.30 -37.79 -4.95
N SER A 333 -1.40 -36.81 -5.83
CA SER A 333 -0.52 -36.67 -7.00
C SER A 333 0.17 -35.32 -7.01
N SER A 334 1.31 -35.24 -7.72
CA SER A 334 2.07 -34.00 -7.90
C SER A 334 1.15 -32.82 -8.27
N PRO A 335 1.25 -31.65 -7.60
CA PRO A 335 2.34 -31.22 -6.71
C PRO A 335 2.28 -31.69 -5.24
N PHE A 336 1.42 -32.62 -4.85
CA PHE A 336 1.21 -33.16 -3.49
C PHE A 336 0.74 -32.15 -2.43
N ILE A 337 1.04 -30.87 -2.62
CA ILE A 337 0.61 -29.74 -1.81
C ILE A 337 -0.08 -28.75 -2.72
N ARG A 338 -1.34 -28.45 -2.41
CA ARG A 338 -2.14 -27.46 -3.13
C ARG A 338 -2.50 -26.32 -2.20
N ILE A 339 -2.01 -25.13 -2.53
CA ILE A 339 -2.36 -23.89 -1.83
C ILE A 339 -3.69 -23.37 -2.41
N THR A 340 -4.62 -23.00 -1.54
CA THR A 340 -5.91 -22.47 -1.98
C THR A 340 -5.74 -21.07 -2.58
N ARG A 341 -6.59 -20.71 -3.54
CA ARG A 341 -6.65 -19.32 -4.06
C ARG A 341 -7.18 -18.32 -3.03
N HIS A 342 -7.73 -18.78 -1.91
CA HIS A 342 -8.21 -17.93 -0.82
C HIS A 342 -7.09 -17.51 0.13
N GLY A 343 -5.91 -18.12 0.03
CA GLY A 343 -4.77 -17.86 0.90
C GLY A 343 -4.57 -18.94 1.95
N LEU A 344 -3.71 -18.62 2.91
CA LEU A 344 -3.31 -19.44 4.04
C LEU A 344 -3.38 -18.61 5.32
N ALA A 345 -3.44 -19.29 6.45
CA ALA A 345 -3.45 -18.67 7.76
C ALA A 345 -2.19 -17.81 7.97
N LEU A 346 -2.35 -16.69 8.66
CA LEU A 346 -1.29 -15.72 8.85
C LEU A 346 -0.13 -16.32 9.64
N TRP A 347 -0.42 -17.07 10.71
CA TRP A 347 0.60 -17.74 11.52
C TRP A 347 1.33 -18.84 10.74
N PHE A 348 0.70 -19.44 9.74
CA PHE A 348 1.33 -20.47 8.92
C PHE A 348 2.35 -19.85 7.96
N THR A 349 1.99 -18.73 7.34
CA THR A 349 2.87 -18.03 6.38
C THR A 349 3.88 -17.10 7.05
N THR A 350 3.61 -16.69 8.29
CA THR A 350 4.39 -15.68 9.02
C THR A 350 4.42 -16.03 10.53
N PRO A 351 5.00 -17.19 10.93
CA PRO A 351 4.91 -17.71 12.29
C PRO A 351 5.54 -16.81 13.35
N HIS A 352 6.51 -15.98 12.96
CA HIS A 352 7.17 -15.03 13.85
C HIS A 352 6.24 -13.95 14.42
N LEU A 353 5.05 -13.73 13.82
CA LEU A 353 4.04 -12.85 14.40
C LEU A 353 3.53 -13.35 15.75
N LEU A 354 3.55 -14.65 16.02
CA LEU A 354 3.14 -15.19 17.32
C LEU A 354 4.04 -14.67 18.44
N TRP A 355 5.33 -14.50 18.18
CA TRP A 355 6.27 -13.93 19.15
C TRP A 355 6.07 -12.43 19.37
N SER A 356 5.45 -11.71 18.43
CA SER A 356 5.13 -10.29 18.60
C SER A 356 4.01 -10.04 19.61
N LEU A 357 3.20 -11.06 19.93
CA LEU A 357 2.12 -10.98 20.92
C LEU A 357 2.61 -11.15 22.36
N TRP A 358 3.89 -11.47 22.58
CA TRP A 358 4.48 -11.63 23.91
C TRP A 358 5.26 -10.38 24.31
N PRO A 359 4.64 -9.41 25.01
CA PRO A 359 5.34 -8.19 25.41
C PRO A 359 6.48 -8.54 26.36
N ARG A 360 7.66 -7.99 26.10
CA ARG A 360 8.73 -7.90 27.10
C ARG A 360 8.66 -6.51 27.70
N THR A 361 8.64 -6.44 29.04
CA THR A 361 8.78 -5.18 29.76
C THR A 361 10.15 -4.59 29.45
N LEU A 362 10.16 -3.32 29.03
CA LEU A 362 11.37 -2.53 28.75
C LEU A 362 12.04 -2.07 30.05
#